data_AF-A0A6P0MA38-F1
#
_entry.id   AF-A0A6P0MA38-F1
#
_cell.length_a   1.000
_cell.length_b   1.000
_cell.length_c   1.000
_cell.angle_alpha   90.00
_cell.angle_beta   90.00
_cell.angle_gamma   90.00
#
_symmetry.space_group_name_H-M   'P 1'
#
loop_
_entity.id
_entity.type
_entity.pdbx_description
1 polymer ?
#
loop_
_entity_poly.entity_id
_entity_poly.type
_entity_poly.pdbx_seq_one_letter_code
_entity_poly.pdbx_strand_id
1 'polypeptide(L)'
;MNCAEKSQLSSSSQNVKVQSWQTSDKGIEVDFVSKFTNNFDRVTLPWMWLRDHCQCSECFTSSAQREYDVFIGWEKFRWEEVVVDNDTAGLIIQWQDNHKSYFSYDWLWGMLNLENSVAVDERKYWSNDLPSLDYRSVIDTDIGLRHLVEHLTKVGVCKVIGAKASKAEAAQLMQRIAYLRQSNWGD
;
A
#
# COMPACT_ATOMS: atom_id res chain seq x y z
N MET A 1 11.46 16.63 -22.48
CA MET A 1 12.07 15.92 -21.32
C MET A 1 11.65 16.69 -20.09
N ASN A 2 10.50 16.33 -19.50
CA ASN A 2 10.02 16.95 -18.27
C ASN A 2 10.33 16.00 -17.12
N CYS A 3 11.20 16.48 -16.24
CA CYS A 3 11.50 15.88 -14.95
C CYS A 3 10.21 15.94 -14.13
N ALA A 4 9.63 14.79 -13.77
CA ALA A 4 8.56 14.76 -12.79
C ALA A 4 9.15 15.26 -11.47
N GLU A 5 8.66 16.40 -11.00
CA GLU A 5 8.94 16.90 -9.66
C GLU A 5 8.55 15.81 -8.66
N LYS A 6 9.50 15.42 -7.82
CA LYS A 6 9.24 14.59 -6.65
C LYS A 6 8.11 15.26 -5.88
N SER A 7 6.96 14.61 -5.77
CA SER A 7 5.96 15.02 -4.78
C SER A 7 6.68 15.06 -3.44
N GLN A 8 6.79 16.25 -2.86
CA GLN A 8 7.19 16.38 -1.47
C GLN A 8 6.29 15.43 -0.68
N LEU A 9 6.88 14.47 0.04
CA LEU A 9 6.16 13.72 1.05
C LEU A 9 5.48 14.75 1.94
N SER A 10 4.17 14.90 1.76
CA SER A 10 3.34 15.75 2.61
C SER A 10 3.69 15.41 4.04
N SER A 11 3.97 16.41 4.86
CA SER A 11 4.32 16.28 6.27
C SER A 11 3.51 15.16 6.92
N SER A 12 4.09 13.97 7.00
CA SER A 12 3.43 12.81 7.57
C SER A 12 3.36 13.10 9.05
N SER A 13 2.15 13.43 9.53
CA SER A 13 1.86 13.41 10.95
C SER A 13 2.23 12.02 11.43
N GLN A 14 3.41 11.90 12.05
CA GLN A 14 3.93 10.62 12.51
C GLN A 14 2.93 10.05 13.49
N ASN A 15 2.32 8.92 13.18
CA ASN A 15 1.21 8.37 13.93
C ASN A 15 1.68 7.46 15.07
N VAL A 16 2.96 7.08 15.05
CA VAL A 16 3.54 6.07 15.92
C VAL A 16 4.93 6.51 16.39
N LYS A 17 5.31 6.07 17.59
CA LYS A 17 6.67 6.23 18.14
C LYS A 17 7.18 4.90 18.69
N VAL A 18 8.49 4.78 18.85
CA VAL A 18 9.10 3.63 19.53
C VAL A 18 9.28 3.96 21.01
N GLN A 19 8.82 3.07 21.88
CA GLN A 19 9.01 3.18 23.32
C GLN A 19 10.24 2.40 23.79
N SER A 20 10.43 1.20 23.27
CA SER A 20 11.54 0.31 23.61
C SER A 20 11.86 -0.61 22.44
N TRP A 21 13.07 -1.19 22.44
CA TRP A 21 13.46 -2.16 21.44
C TRP A 21 14.57 -3.07 21.96
N GLN A 22 14.66 -4.27 21.40
CA GLN A 22 15.75 -5.21 21.66
C GLN A 22 16.05 -6.05 20.43
N THR A 23 17.34 -6.32 20.20
CA THR A 23 17.78 -7.19 19.10
C THR A 23 18.00 -8.62 19.57
N SER A 24 17.69 -9.57 18.69
CA SER A 24 17.98 -10.99 18.83
C SER A 24 18.65 -11.52 17.56
N ASP A 25 19.04 -12.79 17.56
CA ASP A 25 19.52 -13.51 16.38
C ASP A 25 18.48 -13.56 15.24
N LYS A 26 17.18 -13.50 15.57
CA LYS A 26 16.07 -13.62 14.60
C LYS A 26 15.58 -12.30 14.04
N GLY A 27 15.69 -11.21 14.80
CA GLY A 27 15.14 -9.91 14.42
C GLY A 27 15.31 -8.85 15.50
N ILE A 28 14.67 -7.71 15.27
CA ILE A 28 14.46 -6.68 16.29
C ILE A 28 13.02 -6.76 16.80
N GLU A 29 12.87 -6.80 18.11
CA GLU A 29 11.60 -6.57 18.76
C GLU A 29 11.45 -5.08 19.04
N VAL A 30 10.33 -4.51 18.62
CA VAL A 30 10.05 -3.07 18.75
C VAL A 30 8.70 -2.90 19.43
N ASP A 31 8.69 -2.00 20.40
CA ASP A 31 7.52 -1.61 21.15
C ASP A 31 6.98 -0.30 20.54
N PHE A 32 6.01 -0.41 19.65
CA PHE A 32 5.38 0.73 19.00
C PHE A 32 4.21 1.26 19.83
N VAL A 33 4.08 2.59 19.89
CA VAL A 33 2.98 3.27 20.58
C VAL A 33 2.24 4.18 19.60
N SER A 34 0.96 3.89 19.38
CA SER A 34 0.07 4.75 18.60
C SER A 34 -0.19 6.06 19.33
N LYS A 35 -0.02 7.20 18.66
CA LYS A 35 -0.31 8.52 19.26
C LYS A 35 -1.81 8.77 19.45
N PHE A 36 -2.67 8.04 18.75
CA PHE A 36 -4.12 8.25 18.82
C PHE A 36 -4.79 7.47 19.95
N THR A 37 -4.40 6.21 20.13
CA THR A 37 -5.01 5.33 21.12
C THR A 37 -4.15 5.16 22.36
N ASN A 38 -2.85 5.52 22.28
CA ASN A 38 -1.83 5.19 23.27
C ASN A 38 -1.74 3.68 23.57
N ASN A 39 -2.27 2.85 22.67
CA ASN A 39 -2.09 1.41 22.70
C ASN A 39 -0.66 1.08 22.29
N PHE A 40 -0.18 -0.01 22.85
CA PHE A 40 1.14 -0.56 22.63
C PHE A 40 1.00 -1.84 21.81
N ASP A 41 1.80 -1.95 20.77
CA ASP A 41 1.92 -3.17 19.98
C ASP A 41 3.40 -3.56 19.92
N ARG A 42 3.72 -4.69 20.54
CA ARG A 42 5.04 -5.31 20.42
C ARG A 42 5.08 -6.13 19.15
N VAL A 43 6.05 -5.83 18.30
CA VAL A 43 6.24 -6.51 17.02
C VAL A 43 7.65 -7.04 16.92
N THR A 44 7.80 -8.23 16.34
CA THR A 44 9.10 -8.77 15.95
C THR A 44 9.28 -8.55 14.46
N LEU A 45 10.34 -7.83 14.08
CA LEU A 45 10.73 -7.56 12.71
C LEU A 45 11.92 -8.47 12.35
N PRO A 46 11.72 -9.54 11.56
CA PRO A 46 12.81 -10.43 11.18
C PRO A 46 13.87 -9.71 10.35
N TRP A 47 15.15 -10.00 10.59
CA TRP A 47 16.25 -9.35 9.84
C TRP A 47 16.14 -9.56 8.34
N MET A 48 15.79 -10.78 7.93
CA MET A 48 15.59 -11.12 6.52
C MET A 48 14.44 -10.31 5.90
N TRP A 49 13.36 -10.10 6.64
CA TRP A 49 12.23 -9.32 6.16
C TRP A 49 12.63 -7.84 5.97
N LEU A 50 13.33 -7.27 6.94
CA LEU A 50 13.85 -5.90 6.86
C LEU A 50 14.78 -5.74 5.65
N ARG A 51 15.73 -6.67 5.44
CA ARG A 51 16.65 -6.60 4.30
C ARG A 51 15.94 -6.76 2.95
N ASP A 52 14.94 -7.64 2.86
CA ASP A 52 14.12 -7.84 1.65
C ASP A 52 13.28 -6.61 1.30
N HIS A 53 12.83 -5.88 2.32
CA HIS A 53 11.95 -4.72 2.13
C HIS A 53 12.68 -3.38 2.17
N CYS A 54 14.01 -3.37 2.03
CA CYS A 54 14.78 -2.12 1.96
C CYS A 54 14.22 -1.19 0.87
N GLN A 55 13.92 0.05 1.23
CA GLN A 55 13.31 1.05 0.34
C GLN A 55 14.34 1.99 -0.31
N CYS A 56 15.64 1.68 -0.24
CA CYS A 56 16.67 2.51 -0.86
C CYS A 56 16.65 2.35 -2.40
N SER A 57 17.25 3.30 -3.12
CA SER A 57 17.28 3.30 -4.58
C SER A 57 18.07 2.15 -5.21
N GLU A 58 18.87 1.41 -4.44
CA GLU A 58 19.57 0.21 -4.93
C GLU A 58 18.71 -1.07 -4.82
N CYS A 59 17.72 -1.08 -3.92
CA CYS A 59 16.87 -2.24 -3.67
C CYS A 59 15.47 -2.09 -4.29
N PHE A 60 15.02 -0.85 -4.50
CA PHE A 60 13.69 -0.53 -4.96
C PHE A 60 13.73 0.55 -6.05
N THR A 61 13.10 0.24 -7.18
CA THR A 61 13.06 1.14 -8.33
C THR A 61 12.02 2.23 -8.18
N SER A 62 12.12 3.25 -9.04
CA SER A 62 11.09 4.29 -9.16
C SER A 62 9.72 3.75 -9.60
N SER A 63 9.64 2.56 -10.19
CA SER A 63 8.38 1.88 -10.57
C SER A 63 7.81 0.99 -9.45
N ALA A 64 8.36 1.10 -8.24
CA ALA A 64 8.02 0.29 -7.09
C ALA A 64 8.24 -1.23 -7.26
N GLN A 65 9.26 -1.60 -8.04
CA GLN A 65 9.70 -2.98 -8.21
C GLN A 65 10.96 -3.24 -7.40
N ARG A 66 11.02 -4.41 -6.76
CA ARG A 66 12.19 -4.90 -6.02
C ARG A 66 13.24 -5.43 -7.00
N GLU A 67 14.48 -4.96 -6.87
CA GLU A 67 15.61 -5.35 -7.73
C GLU A 67 16.65 -6.24 -7.03
N TYR A 68 16.52 -6.40 -5.71
CA TYR A 68 17.46 -7.19 -4.92
C TYR A 68 17.05 -8.67 -4.85
N ASP A 69 17.95 -9.58 -5.22
CA ASP A 69 17.75 -11.02 -5.02
C ASP A 69 18.19 -11.43 -3.61
N VAL A 70 17.21 -11.67 -2.73
CA VAL A 70 17.47 -12.08 -1.34
C VAL A 70 17.98 -13.50 -1.18
N PHE A 71 17.89 -14.34 -2.21
CA PHE A 71 18.42 -15.69 -2.16
C PHE A 71 19.92 -15.73 -2.43
N ILE A 72 20.49 -14.66 -2.99
CA ILE A 72 21.93 -14.49 -3.16
C ILE A 72 22.48 -13.77 -1.92
N GLY A 73 23.25 -14.50 -1.10
CA GLY A 73 23.98 -13.92 0.03
C GLY A 73 23.22 -13.87 1.36
N TRP A 74 22.29 -14.80 1.60
CA TRP A 74 21.52 -14.89 2.85
C TRP A 74 22.42 -15.00 4.09
N GLU A 75 23.58 -15.65 3.98
CA GLU A 75 24.58 -15.72 5.05
C GLU A 75 25.15 -14.36 5.47
N LYS A 76 24.92 -13.30 4.67
CA LYS A 76 25.40 -11.93 4.89
C LYS A 76 24.38 -11.00 5.52
N PHE A 77 23.14 -11.45 5.79
CA PHE A 77 22.09 -10.62 6.43
C PHE A 77 22.29 -10.45 7.94
N ARG A 78 23.53 -10.22 8.33
CA ARG A 78 23.89 -9.79 9.68
C ARG A 78 23.94 -8.26 9.69
N TRP A 79 23.47 -7.68 10.79
CA TRP A 79 23.57 -6.26 11.05
C TRP A 79 24.84 -5.97 11.84
N GLU A 80 25.39 -4.78 11.62
CA GLU A 80 26.49 -4.22 12.42
C GLU A 80 25.94 -3.30 13.49
N GLU A 81 24.99 -2.45 13.10
CA GLU A 81 24.43 -1.43 13.97
C GLU A 81 22.94 -1.22 13.65
N VAL A 82 22.18 -0.94 14.70
CA VAL A 82 20.77 -0.58 14.62
C VAL A 82 20.59 0.72 15.39
N VAL A 83 20.05 1.74 14.71
CA VAL A 83 19.73 3.02 15.31
C VAL A 83 18.22 3.22 15.23
N VAL A 84 17.59 3.32 16.39
CA VAL A 84 16.19 3.74 16.53
C VAL A 84 16.20 5.24 16.76
N ASP A 85 15.93 5.98 15.68
CA ASP A 85 16.03 7.43 15.66
C ASP A 85 14.63 8.04 15.86
N ASN A 86 14.44 8.74 16.97
CA ASN A 86 13.18 9.42 17.26
C ASN A 86 13.07 10.79 16.56
N ASP A 87 14.18 11.39 16.14
CA ASP A 87 14.20 12.69 15.45
C ASP A 87 13.81 12.51 13.98
N THR A 88 14.40 11.51 13.30
CA THR A 88 13.96 11.15 11.94
C THR A 88 12.74 10.23 11.93
N ALA A 89 12.34 9.71 13.08
CA ALA A 89 11.26 8.74 13.28
C ALA A 89 11.38 7.52 12.37
N GLY A 90 12.55 6.90 12.41
CA GLY A 90 12.83 5.71 11.63
C GLY A 90 13.83 4.78 12.27
N LEU A 91 13.76 3.54 11.83
CA LEU A 91 14.72 2.49 12.09
C LEU A 91 15.80 2.53 11.01
N ILE A 92 17.04 2.77 11.41
CA ILE A 92 18.21 2.73 10.54
C ILE A 92 18.99 1.45 10.86
N ILE A 93 19.35 0.70 9.81
CA ILE A 93 20.13 -0.53 9.94
C ILE A 93 21.37 -0.43 9.05
N GLN A 94 22.53 -0.61 9.67
CA GLN A 94 23.80 -0.81 8.96
C GLN A 94 24.06 -2.31 8.85
N TRP A 95 24.24 -2.79 7.62
CA TRP A 95 24.48 -4.20 7.31
C TRP A 95 25.96 -4.47 7.08
N GLN A 96 26.39 -5.72 7.28
CA GLN A 96 27.79 -6.15 7.11
C GLN A 96 28.31 -6.07 5.67
N ASP A 97 27.42 -5.99 4.67
CA ASP A 97 27.77 -5.75 3.27
C ASP A 97 27.98 -4.25 2.96
N ASN A 98 28.09 -3.41 3.98
CA ASN A 98 28.10 -1.94 3.94
C ASN A 98 26.79 -1.30 3.46
N HIS A 99 25.72 -2.09 3.24
CA HIS A 99 24.43 -1.54 2.87
C HIS A 99 23.79 -0.81 4.06
N LYS A 100 22.98 0.21 3.77
CA LYS A 100 22.22 0.96 4.78
C LYS A 100 20.75 1.00 4.43
N SER A 101 19.91 0.55 5.34
CA SER A 101 18.45 0.60 5.20
C SER A 101 17.85 1.61 6.16
N TYR A 102 16.79 2.29 5.71
CA TYR A 102 15.97 3.19 6.52
C TYR A 102 14.51 2.80 6.36
N PHE A 103 13.81 2.68 7.50
CA PHE A 103 12.38 2.40 7.55
C PHE A 103 11.71 3.43 8.45
N SER A 104 10.79 4.24 7.92
CA SER A 104 10.01 5.13 8.78
C SER A 104 9.06 4.31 9.67
N TYR A 105 8.77 4.82 10.87
CA TYR A 105 7.83 4.14 11.78
C TYR A 105 6.43 4.02 11.19
N ASP A 106 5.96 5.03 10.44
CA ASP A 106 4.66 4.96 9.77
C ASP A 106 4.61 3.87 8.70
N TRP A 107 5.71 3.68 7.95
CA TRP A 107 5.79 2.62 6.94
C TRP A 107 5.81 1.23 7.59
N LEU A 108 6.64 1.05 8.64
CA LEU A 108 6.67 -0.19 9.41
C LEU A 108 5.28 -0.49 9.99
N TRP A 109 4.66 0.51 10.61
CA TRP A 109 3.33 0.37 11.21
C TRP A 109 2.27 -0.01 10.19
N GLY A 110 2.24 0.65 9.03
CA GLY A 110 1.28 0.36 7.96
C GLY A 110 1.44 -1.05 7.40
N MET A 111 2.67 -1.56 7.35
CA MET A 111 2.96 -2.91 6.85
C MET A 111 2.61 -4.01 7.87
N LEU A 112 2.69 -3.71 9.16
CA LEU A 112 2.38 -4.66 10.25
C LEU A 112 0.88 -4.69 10.58
N ASN A 113 0.19 -3.55 10.47
CA ASN A 113 -1.23 -3.43 10.74
C ASN A 113 -2.07 -3.72 9.48
N LEU A 114 -1.98 -4.97 9.00
CA LEU A 114 -2.78 -5.51 7.90
C LEU A 114 -4.30 -5.49 8.18
N GLU A 115 -4.76 -5.10 9.37
CA GLU A 115 -6.19 -4.79 9.60
C GLU A 115 -6.69 -3.63 8.71
N ASN A 116 -5.78 -2.78 8.21
CA ASN A 116 -6.06 -1.78 7.16
C ASN A 116 -5.68 -2.24 5.76
N SER A 117 -5.19 -3.48 5.57
CA SER A 117 -5.20 -4.09 4.23
C SER A 117 -6.66 -4.01 3.80
N VAL A 118 -6.90 -3.46 2.61
CA VAL A 118 -8.24 -3.16 2.09
C VAL A 118 -9.04 -4.46 2.13
N ALA A 119 -9.71 -4.70 3.25
CA ALA A 119 -10.49 -5.89 3.44
C ALA A 119 -11.67 -5.67 2.51
N VAL A 120 -11.61 -6.31 1.34
CA VAL A 120 -12.72 -6.54 0.41
C VAL A 120 -13.78 -7.44 1.08
N ASP A 121 -13.82 -7.48 2.42
CA ASP A 121 -14.51 -8.45 3.25
C ASP A 121 -15.81 -7.88 3.82
N GLU A 122 -16.07 -6.57 3.69
CA GLU A 122 -17.41 -5.99 3.87
C GLU A 122 -18.32 -6.28 2.67
N ARG A 123 -18.38 -7.52 2.20
CA ARG A 123 -19.30 -7.89 1.13
C ARG A 123 -20.73 -7.79 1.64
N LYS A 124 -21.53 -6.96 0.99
CA LYS A 124 -22.94 -6.77 1.33
C LYS A 124 -23.81 -7.65 0.44
N TYR A 125 -24.44 -8.65 1.03
CA TYR A 125 -25.47 -9.45 0.37
C TYR A 125 -26.73 -8.62 0.12
N TRP A 126 -27.43 -8.91 -0.96
CA TRP A 126 -28.62 -8.19 -1.39
C TRP A 126 -29.62 -9.15 -2.04
N SER A 127 -30.90 -8.78 -1.98
CA SER A 127 -31.99 -9.49 -2.68
C SER A 127 -32.66 -8.59 -3.72
N ASN A 128 -33.06 -7.37 -3.35
CA ASN A 128 -33.87 -6.51 -4.22
C ASN A 128 -33.31 -5.07 -4.42
N ASP A 129 -32.43 -4.59 -3.53
CA ASP A 129 -31.93 -3.22 -3.57
C ASP A 129 -30.51 -3.15 -4.14
N LEU A 130 -30.41 -2.71 -5.39
CA LEU A 130 -29.14 -2.50 -6.07
C LEU A 130 -28.72 -1.03 -6.05
N PRO A 131 -27.44 -0.73 -5.77
CA PRO A 131 -26.94 0.63 -5.84
C PRO A 131 -27.04 1.16 -7.28
N SER A 132 -27.18 2.48 -7.39
CA SER A 132 -27.23 3.16 -8.68
C SER A 132 -26.48 4.47 -8.68
N LEU A 133 -25.84 4.78 -9.80
CA LEU A 133 -25.11 6.02 -10.04
C LEU A 133 -25.55 6.65 -11.36
N ASP A 134 -25.39 7.97 -11.45
CA ASP A 134 -25.58 8.70 -12.69
C ASP A 134 -24.38 8.51 -13.63
N TYR A 135 -24.65 8.36 -14.93
CA TYR A 135 -23.64 8.15 -15.96
C TYR A 135 -22.61 9.27 -16.02
N ARG A 136 -23.06 10.54 -15.97
CA ARG A 136 -22.16 11.71 -16.03
C ARG A 136 -21.29 11.79 -14.80
N SER A 137 -21.82 11.47 -13.62
CA SER A 137 -21.02 11.38 -12.40
C SER A 137 -19.82 10.43 -12.55
N VAL A 138 -20.03 9.24 -13.11
CA VAL A 138 -18.96 8.24 -13.31
C VAL A 138 -17.97 8.66 -14.38
N ILE A 139 -18.45 9.16 -15.52
CA ILE A 139 -17.59 9.52 -16.66
C ILE A 139 -16.78 10.79 -16.36
N ASP A 140 -17.42 11.80 -15.78
CA ASP A 140 -16.85 13.15 -15.71
C ASP A 140 -16.05 13.39 -14.41
N THR A 141 -16.11 12.50 -13.41
CA THR A 141 -15.45 12.70 -12.11
C THR A 141 -14.74 11.45 -11.57
N ASP A 142 -13.64 11.64 -10.84
CA ASP A 142 -12.94 10.54 -10.13
C ASP A 142 -13.71 10.07 -8.89
N ILE A 143 -14.49 10.96 -8.26
CA ILE A 143 -15.34 10.61 -7.12
C ILE A 143 -16.45 9.64 -7.57
N GLY A 144 -17.09 9.90 -8.70
CA GLY A 144 -18.10 9.00 -9.27
C GLY A 144 -17.52 7.65 -9.68
N LEU A 145 -16.33 7.62 -10.32
CA LEU A 145 -15.63 6.36 -10.60
C LEU A 145 -15.30 5.60 -9.31
N ARG A 146 -14.78 6.30 -8.29
CA ARG A 146 -14.47 5.68 -6.99
C ARG A 146 -15.70 5.01 -6.39
N HIS A 147 -16.86 5.69 -6.36
CA HIS A 147 -18.10 5.09 -5.86
C HIS A 147 -18.54 3.88 -6.68
N LEU A 148 -18.36 3.90 -8.01
CA LEU A 148 -18.65 2.74 -8.85
C LEU A 148 -17.77 1.54 -8.47
N VAL A 149 -16.46 1.74 -8.35
CA VAL A 149 -15.51 0.68 -7.96
C VAL A 149 -15.79 0.16 -6.54
N GLU A 150 -16.14 1.05 -5.60
CA GLU A 150 -16.55 0.66 -4.25
C GLU A 150 -17.82 -0.20 -4.27
N HIS A 151 -18.85 0.17 -5.06
CA HIS A 151 -20.04 -0.66 -5.22
C HIS A 151 -19.75 -2.02 -5.87
N LEU A 152 -18.93 -2.07 -6.91
CA LEU A 152 -18.54 -3.32 -7.55
C LEU A 152 -17.75 -4.22 -6.58
N THR A 153 -16.89 -3.64 -5.75
CA THR A 153 -16.06 -4.38 -4.80
C THR A 153 -16.85 -4.88 -3.59
N LYS A 154 -17.79 -4.08 -3.05
CA LYS A 154 -18.59 -4.43 -1.86
C LYS A 154 -19.88 -5.19 -2.17
N VAL A 155 -20.57 -4.84 -3.25
CA VAL A 155 -21.92 -5.38 -3.59
C VAL A 155 -21.85 -6.35 -4.78
N GLY A 156 -20.83 -6.25 -5.62
CA GLY A 156 -20.67 -7.06 -6.84
C GLY A 156 -21.38 -6.50 -8.06
N VAL A 157 -22.23 -5.48 -7.93
CA VAL A 157 -23.00 -4.88 -9.03
C VAL A 157 -23.41 -3.44 -8.71
N CYS A 158 -23.57 -2.62 -9.76
CA CYS A 158 -24.11 -1.27 -9.68
C CYS A 158 -24.84 -0.92 -10.97
N LYS A 159 -26.00 -0.24 -10.87
CA LYS A 159 -26.73 0.28 -12.03
C LYS A 159 -26.20 1.67 -12.40
N VAL A 160 -25.81 1.87 -13.65
CA VAL A 160 -25.47 3.21 -14.14
C VAL A 160 -26.63 3.74 -14.98
N ILE A 161 -27.22 4.86 -14.56
CA ILE A 161 -28.47 5.42 -15.10
C ILE A 161 -28.16 6.71 -15.86
N GLY A 162 -28.95 7.04 -16.88
CA GLY A 162 -28.77 8.27 -17.67
C GLY A 162 -27.88 8.13 -18.89
N ALA A 163 -27.35 6.92 -19.14
CA ALA A 163 -26.68 6.58 -20.39
C ALA A 163 -27.68 6.39 -21.54
N LYS A 164 -27.30 6.78 -22.75
CA LYS A 164 -27.98 6.43 -24.00
C LYS A 164 -27.78 4.94 -24.28
N ALA A 165 -28.82 4.31 -24.81
CA ALA A 165 -28.78 2.92 -25.27
C ALA A 165 -27.91 2.75 -26.53
N SER A 166 -26.58 2.78 -26.36
CA SER A 166 -25.61 2.70 -27.44
C SER A 166 -24.37 1.90 -27.04
N LYS A 167 -23.75 1.22 -28.02
CA LYS A 167 -22.47 0.52 -27.81
C LYS A 167 -21.34 1.47 -27.40
N ALA A 168 -21.36 2.70 -27.92
CA ALA A 168 -20.34 3.69 -27.65
C ALA A 168 -20.31 4.11 -26.17
N GLU A 169 -21.48 4.42 -25.58
CA GLU A 169 -21.53 4.81 -24.16
C GLU A 169 -21.25 3.64 -23.21
N ALA A 170 -21.66 2.43 -23.59
CA ALA A 170 -21.28 1.20 -22.87
C ALA A 170 -19.76 0.99 -22.88
N ALA A 171 -19.12 1.12 -24.04
CA ALA A 171 -17.66 1.04 -24.17
C ALA A 171 -16.96 2.12 -23.35
N GLN A 172 -17.44 3.37 -23.40
CA GLN A 172 -16.87 4.48 -22.62
C GLN A 172 -16.95 4.22 -21.11
N LEU A 173 -18.07 3.69 -20.62
CA LEU A 173 -18.23 3.33 -19.21
C LEU A 173 -17.27 2.22 -18.79
N MET A 174 -17.15 1.16 -19.60
CA MET A 174 -16.23 0.05 -19.30
C MET A 174 -14.78 0.53 -19.30
N GLN A 175 -14.39 1.30 -20.31
CA GLN A 175 -13.05 1.89 -20.47
C GLN A 175 -12.67 2.87 -19.37
N ARG A 176 -13.67 3.53 -18.75
CA ARG A 176 -13.47 4.39 -17.59
C ARG A 176 -12.96 3.61 -16.37
N ILE A 177 -13.34 2.33 -16.24
CA ILE A 177 -12.88 1.43 -15.18
C ILE A 177 -11.55 0.78 -15.55
N ALA A 178 -11.50 0.14 -16.72
CA ALA A 178 -10.33 -0.59 -17.23
C ALA A 178 -10.46 -0.83 -18.73
N TYR A 179 -9.41 -1.33 -19.38
CA TYR A 179 -9.51 -1.75 -20.77
C TYR A 179 -10.57 -2.84 -20.98
N LEU A 180 -11.20 -2.85 -22.16
CA LEU A 180 -12.12 -3.91 -22.56
C LEU A 180 -11.35 -5.21 -22.79
N ARG A 181 -11.81 -6.28 -22.15
CA ARG A 181 -11.21 -7.60 -22.32
C ARG A 181 -11.85 -8.29 -23.52
N GLN A 182 -11.07 -8.45 -24.59
CA GLN A 182 -11.52 -9.14 -25.79
C GLN A 182 -11.91 -10.59 -25.48
N SER A 183 -12.95 -11.06 -26.16
CA SER A 183 -13.40 -12.45 -26.14
C SER A 183 -13.69 -12.95 -27.56
N ASN A 184 -13.98 -14.24 -27.71
CA ASN A 184 -14.42 -14.79 -29.01
C ASN A 184 -15.71 -14.13 -29.54
N TRP A 185 -16.43 -13.40 -28.69
CA TRP A 185 -17.65 -12.67 -29.04
C TRP A 185 -17.41 -11.20 -29.40
N GLY A 186 -16.14 -10.79 -29.46
CA GLY A 186 -15.70 -9.41 -29.64
C GLY A 186 -15.36 -8.72 -28.33
N ASP A 187 -15.34 -7.40 -28.42
CA ASP A 187 -15.11 -6.45 -27.32
C ASP A 187 -16.43 -5.88 -26.78
#